data_AF-A0A351FDD7-F1
#
_entry.id   AF-A0A351FDD7-F1
#
_cell.length_a   1.000
_cell.length_b   1.000
_cell.length_c   1.000
_cell.angle_alpha   90.00
_cell.angle_beta   90.00
_cell.angle_gamma   90.00
#
_symmetry.space_group_name_H-M   'P 1'
#
loop_
_entity.id
_entity.type
_entity.pdbx_description
1 polymer ?
#
loop_
_entity_poly.entity_id
_entity_poly.type
_entity_poly.pdbx_seq_one_letter_code
_entity_poly.pdbx_strand_id
1 'polypeptide(L)'
;MKNKIRTILLIGILAELSLSVIARPNVLVIMTDDQGYPEISAHGNPILQTPNLDRLHGQSIRFSDYHVAPMCTPTRGQLLTGLDA
;
A
#
# COMPACT_ATOMS: atom_id res chain seq x y z
N MET A 1 26.73 10.77 -42.39
CA MET A 1 26.84 9.50 -41.63
C MET A 1 27.32 9.69 -40.19
N LYS A 2 28.38 10.48 -39.94
CA LYS A 2 28.92 10.74 -38.58
C LYS A 2 27.91 11.32 -37.57
N ASN A 3 26.99 12.19 -38.02
CA ASN A 3 25.98 12.80 -37.14
C ASN A 3 24.88 11.82 -36.73
N LYS A 4 24.49 10.89 -37.62
CA LYS A 4 23.50 9.84 -37.31
C LYS A 4 24.06 8.85 -36.28
N ILE A 5 25.35 8.51 -36.38
CA ILE A 5 26.04 7.66 -35.41
C ILE A 5 26.08 8.32 -34.04
N ARG A 6 26.40 9.62 -33.96
CA ARG A 6 26.35 10.38 -32.70
C ARG A 6 24.96 10.41 -32.07
N THR A 7 23.91 10.60 -32.87
CA THR A 7 22.53 10.61 -32.36
C THR A 7 22.11 9.24 -31.83
N ILE A 8 22.46 8.15 -32.52
CA ILE A 8 22.18 6.78 -32.07
C ILE A 8 22.94 6.47 -30.78
N LEU A 9 24.21 6.88 -30.69
CA LEU A 9 25.03 6.70 -29.48
C LEU A 9 24.43 7.47 -28.28
N LEU A 10 23.94 8.70 -28.52
CA LEU A 10 23.33 9.53 -27.47
C LEU A 10 22.01 8.94 -26.96
N ILE A 11 21.18 8.40 -27.85
CA ILE A 11 19.92 7.73 -27.49
C ILE A 11 20.18 6.43 -26.71
N GLY A 12 21.20 5.66 -27.11
CA GLY A 12 21.61 4.45 -26.38
C GLY A 12 22.04 4.76 -24.94
N ILE A 13 22.82 5.81 -24.73
CA ILE A 13 23.27 6.25 -23.40
C ILE A 13 22.10 6.75 -22.54
N LEU A 14 21.13 7.46 -23.12
CA LEU A 14 19.93 7.94 -22.41
C LEU A 14 19.01 6.78 -21.98
N ALA A 15 18.96 5.70 -22.74
CA ALA A 15 18.16 4.51 -22.39
C ALA A 15 18.74 3.74 -21.19
N GLU A 16 20.06 3.68 -21.06
CA GLU A 16 20.74 3.01 -19.94
C GLU A 16 20.57 3.74 -18.59
N LEU A 17 20.34 5.06 -18.61
CA LEU A 17 20.05 5.85 -17.41
C LEU A 17 18.66 5.57 -16.78
N SER A 18 17.80 4.84 -17.48
CA SER A 18 16.41 4.59 -17.07
C SER A 18 16.24 3.29 -16.27
N LEU A 19 17.34 2.66 -15.82
CA LEU A 19 17.26 1.49 -14.94
C LEU A 19 16.84 1.94 -13.53
N SER A 20 15.52 2.10 -13.35
CA SER A 20 14.93 2.28 -12.04
C SER A 20 15.26 1.04 -11.20
N VAL A 21 16.20 1.18 -10.27
CA VAL A 21 16.33 0.25 -9.17
C VAL A 21 15.00 0.28 -8.45
N ILE A 22 14.22 -0.80 -8.58
CA ILE A 22 13.07 -1.03 -7.71
C ILE A 22 13.64 -1.21 -6.31
N ALA A 23 13.78 -0.09 -5.61
CA ALA A 23 14.20 -0.09 -4.22
C ALA A 23 13.21 -0.96 -3.45
N ARG A 24 13.72 -1.86 -2.61
CA ARG A 24 12.86 -2.69 -1.76
C ARG A 24 11.99 -1.75 -0.93
N PRO A 25 10.66 -1.77 -1.10
CA PRO A 25 9.81 -0.86 -0.36
C PRO A 25 9.85 -1.21 1.13
N ASN A 26 9.75 -0.20 1.98
CA ASN A 26 9.47 -0.42 3.38
C ASN A 26 7.99 -0.82 3.51
N VAL A 27 7.72 -1.87 4.27
CA VAL A 27 6.35 -2.33 4.55
C VAL A 27 6.01 -1.97 5.98
N LEU A 28 4.93 -1.20 6.17
CA LEU A 28 4.39 -0.83 7.48
C LEU A 28 3.00 -1.46 7.62
N VAL A 29 2.85 -2.34 8.60
CA VAL A 29 1.56 -2.95 8.97
C VAL A 29 0.98 -2.18 10.15
N ILE A 30 -0.16 -1.51 9.94
CA ILE A 30 -0.91 -0.80 10.99
C ILE A 30 -2.17 -1.61 11.27
N MET A 31 -2.33 -2.05 12.51
CA MET A 31 -3.48 -2.82 12.96
C MET A 31 -4.03 -2.21 14.23
N THR A 32 -5.32 -1.89 14.22
CA THR A 32 -6.08 -1.43 15.38
C THR A 32 -6.71 -2.62 16.11
N ASP A 33 -6.92 -2.48 17.42
CA ASP A 33 -7.59 -3.50 18.24
C ASP A 33 -9.07 -3.14 18.39
N ASP A 34 -9.95 -4.12 18.28
CA ASP A 34 -11.41 -3.99 18.44
C ASP A 34 -12.08 -2.90 17.58
N GLN A 35 -11.45 -2.46 16.49
CA GLN A 35 -12.02 -1.43 15.63
C GLN A 35 -13.06 -2.03 14.67
N GLY A 36 -14.31 -1.60 14.83
CA GLY A 36 -15.40 -1.95 13.91
C GLY A 36 -15.31 -1.25 12.57
N TYR A 37 -15.91 -1.84 11.53
CA TYR A 37 -16.02 -1.20 10.20
C TYR A 37 -16.59 0.25 10.24
N PRO A 38 -17.66 0.57 10.99
CA PRO A 38 -18.20 1.94 11.01
C PRO A 38 -17.36 2.92 11.85
N GLU A 39 -16.26 2.52 12.46
CA GLU A 39 -15.47 3.35 13.39
C GLU A 39 -14.37 4.18 12.69
N ILE A 40 -14.58 4.48 11.40
CA ILE A 40 -13.73 5.35 10.58
C ILE A 40 -14.65 6.38 9.91
N SER A 41 -14.34 7.67 9.98
CA SER A 41 -15.20 8.72 9.40
C SER A 41 -15.39 8.57 7.90
N ALA A 42 -14.35 8.15 7.18
CA ALA A 42 -14.45 7.84 5.75
C ALA A 42 -15.37 6.66 5.40
N HIS A 43 -15.93 5.94 6.38
CA HIS A 43 -16.98 4.91 6.20
C HIS A 43 -18.40 5.46 6.47
N GLY A 44 -18.55 6.77 6.65
CA GLY A 44 -19.84 7.42 6.85
C GLY A 44 -20.24 7.62 8.31
N ASN A 45 -19.29 7.48 9.25
CA ASN A 45 -19.55 7.79 10.66
C ASN A 45 -19.81 9.30 10.83
N PRO A 46 -20.95 9.73 11.38
CA PRO A 46 -21.30 11.15 11.48
C PRO A 46 -20.67 11.87 12.68
N ILE A 47 -20.04 11.13 13.61
CA ILE A 47 -19.55 11.67 14.89
C ILE A 47 -18.02 11.60 14.96
N LEU A 48 -17.43 10.46 14.60
CA LEU A 48 -15.99 10.26 14.70
C LEU A 48 -15.25 11.15 13.70
N GLN A 49 -14.03 11.54 14.07
CA GLN A 49 -13.13 12.31 13.21
C GLN A 49 -11.80 11.57 13.14
N THR A 50 -11.50 10.97 12.00
CA THR A 50 -10.26 10.22 11.76
C THR A 50 -9.43 10.82 10.63
N PRO A 51 -9.02 12.11 10.70
CA PRO A 51 -8.44 12.84 9.56
C PRO A 51 -7.19 12.18 8.96
N ASN A 52 -6.37 11.52 9.77
CA ASN A 52 -5.20 10.80 9.30
C ASN A 52 -5.56 9.51 8.54
N LEU A 53 -6.57 8.78 9.00
CA LEU A 53 -7.08 7.58 8.31
C LEU A 53 -7.86 7.97 7.07
N ASP A 54 -8.61 9.07 7.10
CA ASP A 54 -9.37 9.59 5.95
C ASP A 54 -8.42 10.02 4.82
N ARG A 55 -7.30 10.68 5.17
CA ARG A 55 -6.25 11.00 4.20
C ARG A 55 -5.61 9.74 3.63
N LEU A 56 -5.30 8.74 4.47
CA LEU A 56 -4.75 7.46 4.01
C LEU A 56 -5.72 6.75 3.08
N HIS A 57 -7.00 6.71 3.44
CA HIS A 57 -8.08 6.10 2.67
C HIS A 57 -8.20 6.70 1.26
N GLY A 58 -8.14 8.03 1.12
CA GLY A 58 -8.18 8.71 -0.18
C GLY A 58 -6.95 8.46 -1.08
N GLN A 59 -5.87 7.92 -0.52
CA GLN A 59 -4.62 7.61 -1.24
C GLN A 59 -4.40 6.10 -1.46
N SER A 60 -5.35 5.25 -1.04
CA SER A 60 -5.17 3.80 -0.96
C SER A 60 -6.17 3.02 -1.80
N ILE A 61 -5.82 1.75 -2.07
CA ILE A 61 -6.80 0.74 -2.48
C ILE A 61 -7.53 0.25 -1.24
N ARG A 62 -8.82 -0.06 -1.37
CA ARG A 62 -9.70 -0.44 -0.27
C ARG A 62 -10.30 -1.82 -0.49
N PHE A 63 -10.31 -2.63 0.56
CA PHE A 63 -11.07 -3.87 0.63
C PHE A 63 -12.38 -3.57 1.36
N SER A 64 -13.52 -3.66 0.67
CA SER A 64 -14.85 -3.47 1.26
C SER A 64 -15.41 -4.72 1.92
N ASP A 65 -14.79 -5.88 1.68
CA ASP A 65 -15.19 -7.19 2.18
C ASP A 65 -13.95 -7.94 2.70
N TYR A 66 -13.43 -7.46 3.84
CA TYR A 66 -12.25 -8.03 4.51
C TYR A 66 -12.70 -8.76 5.78
N HIS A 67 -12.33 -10.03 5.91
CA HIS A 67 -12.76 -10.88 7.02
C HIS A 67 -11.61 -11.20 7.98
N VAL A 68 -11.96 -11.38 9.26
CA VAL A 68 -11.06 -11.76 10.35
C VAL A 68 -11.71 -12.83 11.21
N ALA A 69 -10.92 -13.55 12.01
CA ALA A 69 -11.47 -14.37 13.08
C ALA A 69 -12.15 -13.46 14.14
N PRO A 70 -13.23 -13.92 14.79
CA PRO A 70 -14.00 -13.10 15.73
C PRO A 70 -13.30 -12.89 17.10
N MET A 71 -11.97 -13.00 17.15
CA MET A 71 -11.16 -12.88 18.37
C MET A 71 -9.77 -12.32 18.02
N CYS A 72 -9.17 -11.54 18.92
CA CYS A 72 -7.89 -10.86 18.70
C CYS A 72 -6.73 -11.84 18.47
N THR A 73 -6.61 -12.88 19.30
CA THR A 73 -5.50 -13.85 19.24
C THR A 73 -5.44 -14.62 17.91
N PRO A 74 -6.51 -15.28 17.42
CA PRO A 74 -6.46 -15.98 16.14
C PRO A 74 -6.23 -15.03 14.96
N THR A 75 -6.85 -13.85 14.93
CA THR A 75 -6.61 -12.86 13.86
C THR A 75 -5.14 -12.45 13.77
N ARG A 76 -4.51 -12.17 14.92
CA ARG A 76 -3.08 -11.83 14.99
C ARG A 76 -2.19 -13.01 14.60
N GLY A 77 -2.56 -14.22 15.03
CA GLY A 77 -1.86 -15.46 14.66
C GLY A 77 -1.88 -15.73 13.15
N GLN A 78 -3.05 -15.60 12.52
CA GLN A 78 -3.25 -15.73 11.07
C GLN A 78 -2.43 -14.68 10.31
N LEU A 79 -2.41 -13.42 10.76
CA LEU A 79 -1.63 -12.35 10.12
C LEU A 79 -0.10 -12.61 10.15
N LEU A 80 0.42 -13.12 11.28
CA LEU A 80 1.85 -13.33 11.45
C LEU A 80 2.36 -14.61 10.78
N THR A 81 1.53 -15.65 10.72
CA THR A 81 1.95 -16.99 10.25
C THR A 81 1.45 -17.31 8.84
N GLY A 82 0.38 -16.66 8.37
CA GLY A 82 -0.30 -17.01 7.12
C GLY A 82 -1.04 -18.35 7.18
N LEU A 83 -1.27 -18.89 8.38
CA LEU A 83 -1.98 -20.14 8.61
C LEU A 83 -3.36 -19.87 9.20
N ASP A 84 -4.35 -20.69 8.84
CA ASP A 84 -5.67 -20.64 9.44
C ASP A 84 -5.64 -21.06 10.92
N ALA A 85 -6.57 -20.53 11.70
CA ALA A 85 -6.62 -20.70 13.16
C ALA A 85 -7.39 -21.95 13.59
#